data_AF-I4A0A6-F1
#
_entry.id   AF-I4A0A6-F1
#
_cell.length_a   1.000
_cell.length_b   1.000
_cell.length_c   1.000
_cell.angle_alpha   90.00
_cell.angle_beta   90.00
_cell.angle_gamma   90.00
#
_symmetry.space_group_name_H-M   'P 1'
#
loop_
_entity.id
_entity.type
_entity.pdbx_description
1 polymer ?
#
loop_
_entity_poly.entity_id
_entity_poly.type
_entity_poly.pdbx_seq_one_letter_code
_entity_poly.pdbx_strand_id
1 'polypeptide(L)' 'MSEKDLKNRLKEIFPEASITEDERFVKVHQNEFNNESLTKLYATRENMDIVGNSIIKRSGKGVTLRINKETFKKQSIK' A
#
# COMPACT_ATOMS: atom_id res chain seq x y z
N MET A 1 -8.97 -10.32 0.28
CA MET A 1 -8.78 -9.26 1.29
C MET A 1 -9.72 -8.10 0.98
N SER A 2 -10.49 -7.60 1.96
CA SER A 2 -11.43 -6.50 1.75
C SER A 2 -10.73 -5.14 1.71
N GLU A 3 -11.30 -4.13 1.02
CA GLU A 3 -10.71 -2.78 0.90
C GLU A 3 -10.47 -2.11 2.27
N LYS A 4 -11.38 -2.35 3.23
CA LYS A 4 -11.26 -1.88 4.63
C LYS A 4 -10.04 -2.49 5.35
N ASP A 5 -9.69 -3.73 5.02
CA ASP A 5 -8.54 -4.43 5.60
C ASP A 5 -7.22 -3.87 5.06
N LEU A 6 -7.17 -3.61 3.74
CA LEU A 6 -6.02 -2.98 3.09
C LEU A 6 -5.67 -1.63 3.70
N LYS A 7 -6.66 -0.73 3.89
CA LYS A 7 -6.40 0.59 4.48
C LYS A 7 -5.90 0.51 5.92
N ASN A 8 -6.48 -0.37 6.74
CA ASN A 8 -6.05 -0.54 8.13
C ASN A 8 -4.60 -1.03 8.20
N ARG A 9 -4.25 -2.05 7.40
CA ARG A 9 -2.88 -2.56 7.32
C ARG A 9 -1.87 -1.50 6.87
N LEU A 10 -2.20 -0.73 5.84
CA LEU A 10 -1.31 0.32 5.36
C LEU A 10 -1.07 1.40 6.42
N LYS A 11 -2.07 1.71 7.26
CA LYS A 11 -1.89 2.60 8.41
C LYS A 11 -0.99 2.00 9.49
N GLU A 12 -1.07 0.69 9.74
CA GLU A 12 -0.20 0.02 10.70
C GLU A 12 1.27 -0.04 10.22
N ILE A 13 1.47 -0.30 8.93
CA ILE A 13 2.82 -0.36 8.32
C ILE A 13 3.43 1.04 8.17
N PHE A 14 2.61 2.01 7.78
CA PHE A 14 3.02 3.39 7.48
C PHE A 14 2.17 4.40 8.27
N PRO A 15 2.35 4.49 9.61
CA PRO A 15 1.51 5.33 10.47
C PRO A 15 1.65 6.82 10.16
N GLU A 16 2.81 7.26 9.67
CA GLU A 16 3.07 8.65 9.30
C GLU A 16 2.74 8.97 7.84
N ALA A 17 2.16 8.03 7.10
CA ALA A 17 1.87 8.23 5.68
C ALA A 17 0.56 8.95 5.43
N SER A 18 0.57 9.81 4.43
CA SER A 18 -0.64 10.32 3.83
C SER A 18 -1.23 9.24 2.91
N ILE A 19 -2.36 8.66 3.31
CA ILE A 19 -3.06 7.63 2.53
C ILE A 19 -4.25 8.28 1.83
N THR A 20 -4.21 8.29 0.51
CA THR A 20 -5.29 8.78 -0.37
C THR A 20 -5.78 7.65 -1.25
N GLU A 21 -7.03 7.73 -1.70
CA GLU A 21 -7.65 6.70 -2.54
C GLU A 21 -8.38 7.34 -3.71
N ASP A 22 -8.21 6.74 -4.88
CA ASP A 22 -8.99 7.02 -6.09
C ASP A 22 -9.69 5.74 -6.56
N GLU A 23 -10.44 5.79 -7.67
CA GLU A 23 -11.19 4.62 -8.17
C GLU A 23 -10.35 3.37 -8.41
N ARG A 24 -9.09 3.55 -8.86
CA ARG A 24 -8.19 2.45 -9.24
C ARG A 24 -7.07 2.17 -8.26
N PHE A 25 -6.70 3.12 -7.40
CA PHE A 25 -5.48 3.01 -6.60
C PHE A 25 -5.70 3.47 -5.16
N VAL A 26 -5.00 2.80 -4.24
CA VAL A 26 -4.64 3.36 -2.93
C VAL A 26 -3.23 3.92 -3.04
N LYS A 27 -3.03 5.18 -2.65
CA LYS A 27 -1.75 5.89 -2.69
C LYS A 27 -1.28 6.16 -1.28
N VAL A 28 -0.11 5.65 -0.93
CA VAL A 28 0.55 5.88 0.35
C VAL A 28 1.74 6.81 0.09
N HIS A 29 1.71 8.03 0.60
CA HIS A 29 2.75 9.03 0.37
C HIS A 29 3.49 9.37 1.67
N GLN A 30 4.81 9.40 1.60
CA GLN A 30 5.72 9.86 2.65
C GLN A 30 6.89 10.62 2.04
N ASN A 31 7.56 11.45 2.84
CA ASN A 31 8.81 12.08 2.42
C ASN A 31 9.86 11.01 2.09
N GLU A 32 9.99 10.01 2.97
CA GLU A 32 10.80 8.82 2.78
C GLU A 32 10.12 7.63 3.47
N PHE A 33 10.20 6.45 2.86
CA PHE A 33 9.82 5.22 3.55
C PHE A 33 11.02 4.74 4.36
N ASN A 34 10.88 4.70 5.68
CA ASN A 34 11.93 4.15 6.53
C ASN A 34 12.10 2.64 6.27
N ASN A 35 13.29 2.12 6.55
CA ASN A 35 13.62 0.71 6.32
C ASN A 35 12.73 -0.25 7.14
N GLU A 36 12.24 0.17 8.30
CA GLU A 36 11.39 -0.67 9.15
C GLU A 36 10.01 -0.91 8.51
N SER A 37 9.37 0.15 8.01
CA SER A 37 8.09 0.08 7.32
C SER A 37 8.19 -0.69 6.00
N LEU A 38 9.29 -0.52 5.26
CA LEU A 38 9.56 -1.36 4.09
C LEU A 38 9.73 -2.82 4.48
N THR A 39 10.50 -3.11 5.53
CA THR A 39 10.69 -4.47 6.03
C THR A 39 9.36 -5.08 6.46
N LYS A 40 8.52 -4.37 7.20
CA LYS A 40 7.16 -4.82 7.58
C LYS A 40 6.29 -5.09 6.36
N LEU A 41 6.40 -4.28 5.30
CA LEU A 41 5.68 -4.50 4.05
C LEU A 41 6.14 -5.80 3.35
N TYR A 42 7.45 -6.08 3.30
CA TYR A 42 8.00 -7.25 2.60
C TYR A 42 8.05 -8.54 3.45
N ALA A 43 7.99 -8.44 4.78
CA ALA A 43 8.22 -9.58 5.69
C ALA A 43 7.04 -10.55 5.79
N THR A 44 5.80 -10.10 5.57
CA THR A 44 4.62 -10.95 5.76
C THR A 44 4.07 -11.44 4.42
N ARG A 45 3.80 -12.76 4.35
CA ARG A 45 3.14 -13.40 3.19
C ARG A 45 1.83 -12.72 2.82
N GLU A 46 1.12 -12.22 3.82
CA GLU A 46 -0.17 -11.56 3.64
C GLU A 46 -0.07 -10.17 2.99
N ASN A 47 1.13 -9.59 2.91
CA ASN A 47 1.40 -8.34 2.21
C ASN A 47 1.93 -8.55 0.78
N MET A 48 2.10 -9.81 0.35
CA MET A 48 2.57 -10.11 -1.01
C MET A 48 1.63 -9.56 -2.09
N ASP A 49 0.32 -9.57 -1.86
CA ASP A 49 -0.65 -8.95 -2.76
C ASP A 49 -0.45 -7.43 -2.86
N ILE A 50 -0.07 -6.78 -1.76
CA ILE A 50 0.23 -5.33 -1.75
C ILE A 50 1.50 -5.09 -2.58
N VAL A 51 2.58 -5.82 -2.28
CA VAL A 51 3.86 -5.70 -2.98
C VAL A 51 3.71 -5.96 -4.47
N GLY A 52 3.12 -7.10 -4.84
CA GLY A 52 2.97 -7.54 -6.23
C GLY A 52 2.06 -6.64 -7.08
N ASN A 53 1.23 -5.82 -6.45
CA ASN A 53 0.34 -4.87 -7.12
C ASN A 53 0.69 -3.41 -6.83
N SER A 54 1.89 -3.15 -6.29
CA SER A 54 2.36 -1.82 -5.95
C SER A 54 3.38 -1.28 -6.95
N ILE A 55 3.31 0.03 -7.20
CA ILE A 55 4.30 0.77 -7.97
C ILE A 55 4.82 1.91 -7.10
N ILE A 56 6.14 1.96 -6.93
CA ILE A 56 6.81 3.06 -6.23
C ILE A 56 7.07 4.19 -7.23
N LYS A 57 6.63 5.40 -6.89
CA LYS A 57 6.98 6.63 -7.61
C LYS A 57 7.72 7.57 -6.67
N ARG A 58 8.88 8.03 -7.11
CA ARG A 58 9.66 9.06 -6.41
C ARG A 58 9.46 10.40 -7.09
N SER A 59 9.41 11.46 -6.30
CA SER A 59 9.34 12.85 -6.75
C SER A 59 10.21 13.72 -5.84
N GLY A 60 10.51 14.96 -6.25
CA GLY A 60 11.22 15.91 -5.39
C GLY A 60 10.48 16.28 -4.09
N LYS A 61 9.24 15.82 -3.91
CA LYS A 61 8.40 16.01 -2.71
C LYS A 61 8.27 14.73 -1.87
N GLY A 62 8.97 13.65 -2.22
CA GLY A 62 8.97 12.38 -1.50
C GLY A 62 8.57 11.18 -2.36
N VAL A 63 8.16 10.10 -1.70
CA VAL A 63 7.88 8.79 -2.28
C VAL A 63 6.39 8.46 -2.16
N THR A 64 5.82 7.85 -3.20
CA THR A 64 4.44 7.37 -3.20
C THR A 64 4.40 5.90 -3.63
N LEU A 65 3.84 5.05 -2.78
CA LEU A 65 3.47 3.68 -3.11
C LEU A 65 2.03 3.67 -3.66
N ARG A 66 1.85 3.25 -4.92
CA ARG A 66 0.54 3.16 -5.59
C ARG A 66 0.12 1.71 -5.69
N ILE A 67 -0.95 1.32 -5.04
CA ILE A 67 -1.43 -0.07 -4.94
C ILE A 67 -2.71 -0.20 -5.78
N ASN A 68 -2.72 -1.08 -6.78
CA ASN A 68 -3.90 -1.28 -7.64
C ASN A 68 -5.01 -2.02 -6.87
N LYS A 69 -6.23 -1.45 -6.84
CA LYS A 69 -7.40 -2.01 -6.15
C LYS A 69 -8.07 -3.16 -6.91
N GLU A 70 -7.88 -3.26 -8.23
CA GLU A 70 -8.54 -4.28 -9.05
C GLU A 70 -8.20 -5.71 -8.60
N THR A 71 -6.99 -5.91 -8.10
CA THR A 71 -6.52 -7.22 -7.62
C THR A 71 -7.19 -7.64 -6.32
N PHE A 72 -7.62 -6.68 -5.50
CA PHE A 72 -8.33 -6.93 -4.25
C PHE A 72 -9.83 -7.17 -4.47
N LYS A 73 -10.43 -6.53 -5.50
CA LYS A 73 -11.82 -6.77 -5.91
C LYS A 73 -12.06 -8.19 -6.44
N LYS A 74 -11.11 -8.75 -7.19
CA LYS A 74 -11.22 -10.10 -7.77
C LYS A 74 -11.23 -11.24 -6.74
N GLN A 75 -10.67 -11.01 -5.55
CA GLN A 75 -10.59 -12.03 -4.49
C GLN A 75 -11.82 -12.06 -3.56
N SER A 76 -12.76 -11.11 -3.70
CA SER A 76 -14.02 -11.08 -2.93
C SER A 76 -15.16 -11.84 -3.62
N ILE A 77 -14.92 -12.45 -4.78
CA ILE A 77 -15.89 -13.31 -5.47
C ILE A 77 -15.40 -14.75 -5.36
N LYS A 78 -15.71 -15.41 -4.24
CA LYS A 78 -15.74 -16.86 -4.12
C LYS A 78 -16.57 -17.29 -2.93
#